data_AF-A0A3M6TD51-F1
#
_entry.id   AF-A0A3M6TD51-F1
#
_cell.length_a   1.000
_cell.length_b   1.000
_cell.length_c   1.000
_cell.angle_alpha   90.00
_cell.angle_beta   90.00
_cell.angle_gamma   90.00
#
_symmetry.space_group_name_H-M   'P 1'
#
loop_
_entity.id
_entity.type
_entity.pdbx_description
1 polymer ?
#
loop_
_entity_poly.entity_id
_entity_poly.type
_entity_poly.pdbx_seq_one_letter_code
_entity_poly.pdbx_strand_id
1 'polypeptide(L)'
;MLNVFYLWLLLHSAEEFQRAVRISTGQTLDPYVVHTVFQLFDKDGDGKLSYSEFIELMKDRLKRGFMVPASEKTGWQGFKQCIKREMSL
;
A
#
# COMPACT_ATOMS: atom_id res chain seq x y z
N MET A 1 5.80 6.23 -7.09
CA MET A 1 5.09 6.37 -5.79
C MET A 1 3.62 6.79 -5.95
N LEU A 2 3.20 7.40 -7.08
CA LEU A 2 1.82 7.87 -7.28
C LEU A 2 0.79 6.78 -7.66
N ASN A 3 1.17 5.68 -8.33
CA ASN A 3 0.19 4.74 -8.89
C ASN A 3 -0.63 3.92 -7.88
N VAL A 4 -0.11 3.63 -6.69
CA VAL A 4 -0.82 2.81 -5.68
C VAL A 4 -1.84 3.60 -4.85
N PHE A 5 -1.73 4.92 -4.81
CA PHE A 5 -2.66 5.79 -4.08
C PHE A 5 -3.90 6.13 -4.93
N TYR A 6 -3.73 6.26 -6.25
CA TYR A 6 -4.87 6.42 -7.17
C TYR A 6 -5.68 5.13 -7.33
N LEU A 7 -5.06 3.95 -7.12
CA LEU A 7 -5.77 2.66 -7.07
C LEU A 7 -6.78 2.58 -5.92
N TRP A 8 -6.54 3.30 -4.81
CA TRP A 8 -7.48 3.38 -3.70
C TRP A 8 -8.75 4.20 -4.04
N LEU A 9 -8.70 5.08 -5.04
CA LEU A 9 -9.83 5.94 -5.39
C LEU A 9 -10.95 5.24 -6.19
N LEU A 10 -10.75 3.98 -6.60
CA LEU A 10 -11.61 3.22 -7.51
C LEU A 10 -11.93 1.82 -6.98
N LEU A 11 -11.98 1.60 -5.67
CA LEU A 11 -12.27 0.28 -5.10
C LEU A 11 -13.57 0.29 -4.29
N HIS A 12 -14.71 0.27 -4.96
CA HIS A 12 -15.99 -0.09 -4.33
C HIS A 12 -16.44 -1.51 -4.70
N SER A 13 -15.81 -2.18 -5.67
CA SER A 13 -16.11 -3.57 -6.02
C SER A 13 -14.93 -4.31 -6.67
N ALA A 14 -15.04 -5.64 -6.73
CA ALA A 14 -14.08 -6.52 -7.42
C ALA A 14 -13.85 -6.12 -8.90
N GLU A 15 -14.89 -5.65 -9.59
CA GLU A 15 -14.81 -5.22 -10.99
C GLU A 15 -13.97 -3.95 -11.14
N GLU A 16 -14.18 -2.97 -10.27
CA GLU A 16 -13.41 -1.74 -10.30
C GLU A 16 -11.94 -1.99 -9.94
N PHE A 17 -11.67 -2.88 -8.98
CA PHE A 17 -10.33 -3.34 -8.66
C PHE A 17 -9.63 -3.94 -9.88
N GLN A 18 -10.28 -4.88 -10.58
CA GLN A 18 -9.71 -5.53 -11.75
C GLN A 18 -9.44 -4.53 -12.88
N ARG A 19 -10.35 -3.57 -13.09
CA ARG A 19 -10.18 -2.49 -14.06
C ARG A 19 -8.99 -1.59 -13.71
N ALA A 20 -8.85 -1.22 -12.44
CA ALA A 20 -7.78 -0.35 -12.00
C ALA A 20 -6.41 -1.05 -12.09
N VAL A 21 -6.31 -2.34 -11.78
CA VAL A 21 -5.10 -3.15 -12.01
C VAL A 21 -4.74 -3.19 -13.49
N ARG A 22 -5.72 -3.40 -14.37
CA ARG A 22 -5.49 -3.41 -15.82
C ARG A 22 -4.97 -2.08 -16.34
N ILE A 23 -5.52 -0.95 -15.88
CA ILE A 23 -5.07 0.39 -16.29
C ILE A 23 -3.66 0.69 -15.76
N SER A 24 -3.35 0.28 -14.52
CA SER A 24 -2.09 0.63 -13.87
C SER A 24 -0.91 -0.28 -14.25
N THR A 25 -1.16 -1.54 -14.60
CA THR A 25 -0.13 -2.56 -14.86
C THR A 25 -0.17 -3.15 -16.27
N GLY A 26 -1.24 -2.91 -17.02
CA GLY A 26 -1.49 -3.56 -18.32
C GLY A 26 -1.92 -5.03 -18.21
N GLN A 27 -2.02 -5.59 -17.00
CA GLN A 27 -2.34 -6.99 -16.76
C GLN A 27 -3.80 -7.18 -16.38
N THR A 28 -4.44 -8.21 -16.94
CA THR A 28 -5.75 -8.67 -16.47
C THR A 28 -5.53 -9.77 -15.44
N LEU A 29 -6.04 -9.57 -14.22
CA LEU A 29 -6.01 -10.60 -13.19
C LEU A 29 -7.09 -11.65 -13.44
N ASP A 30 -6.81 -12.88 -13.02
CA ASP A 30 -7.79 -13.96 -12.99
C ASP A 30 -8.93 -13.61 -12.01
N PRO A 31 -10.21 -13.76 -12.41
CA PRO A 31 -11.35 -13.50 -11.53
C PRO A 31 -11.29 -14.25 -10.19
N TYR A 32 -10.77 -15.48 -10.16
CA TYR A 32 -10.60 -16.24 -8.92
C TYR A 32 -9.58 -15.58 -7.99
N VAL A 33 -8.49 -15.02 -8.53
CA VAL A 33 -7.50 -14.29 -7.74
C VAL A 33 -8.14 -13.05 -7.13
N VAL A 34 -8.92 -12.29 -7.91
CA VAL A 34 -9.64 -11.11 -7.41
C VAL A 34 -10.63 -11.51 -6.31
N HIS A 35 -11.40 -12.57 -6.54
CA HIS A 35 -12.37 -13.08 -5.58
C HIS A 35 -11.70 -13.52 -4.26
N THR A 36 -10.62 -14.31 -4.33
CA THR A 36 -9.89 -14.74 -3.14
C THR A 36 -9.28 -13.57 -2.37
N VAL A 37 -8.79 -12.54 -3.07
CA VAL A 37 -8.29 -11.32 -2.42
C VAL A 37 -9.41 -10.60 -1.68
N PHE A 38 -10.58 -10.42 -2.30
CA PHE A 38 -11.71 -9.79 -1.63
C PHE A 38 -12.18 -10.62 -0.42
N GLN A 39 -12.34 -11.93 -0.55
CA GLN A 39 -12.71 -12.80 0.59
C GLN A 39 -11.73 -12.77 1.77
N LEU A 40 -10.45 -12.44 1.52
CA LEU A 40 -9.45 -12.38 2.58
C LEU A 40 -9.50 -11.08 3.39
N PHE A 41 -9.99 -10.00 2.78
CA PHE A 41 -9.90 -8.64 3.35
C PHE A 41 -11.25 -7.98 3.61
N ASP A 42 -12.31 -8.43 2.95
CA ASP A 42 -13.71 -8.10 3.22
C ASP A 42 -14.16 -8.86 4.47
N LYS A 43 -14.25 -8.15 5.60
CA LYS A 43 -14.56 -8.72 6.92
C LYS A 43 -16.04 -8.76 7.20
N ASP A 44 -16.80 -7.82 6.64
CA ASP A 44 -18.24 -7.75 6.81
C ASP A 44 -19.03 -8.53 5.74
N GLY A 45 -18.35 -8.94 4.67
CA GLY A 45 -18.88 -9.80 3.61
C GLY A 45 -19.79 -9.06 2.64
N ASP A 46 -19.70 -7.73 2.55
CA ASP A 46 -20.56 -6.92 1.69
C ASP A 46 -20.12 -6.92 0.21
N GLY A 47 -19.01 -7.60 -0.10
CA GLY A 47 -18.43 -7.70 -1.44
C GLY A 47 -17.60 -6.49 -1.84
N LYS A 48 -17.31 -5.60 -0.88
CA LYS A 48 -16.55 -4.36 -1.06
C LYS A 48 -15.40 -4.33 -0.06
N LEU A 49 -14.57 -3.30 -0.19
CA LEU A 49 -13.54 -3.02 0.81
C LEU A 49 -13.81 -1.63 1.36
N SER A 50 -14.29 -1.57 2.59
CA SER A 50 -14.41 -0.32 3.32
C SER A 50 -13.04 0.34 3.50
N TYR A 51 -13.06 1.65 3.77
CA TYR A 51 -11.83 2.39 4.05
C TYR A 51 -11.01 1.76 5.19
N SER A 52 -11.68 1.28 6.25
CA SER A 52 -11.04 0.61 7.38
C SER A 52 -10.31 -0.68 6.98
N GLU A 53 -10.97 -1.55 6.22
CA GLU A 53 -10.41 -2.82 5.77
C GLU A 53 -9.22 -2.61 4.83
N PHE A 54 -9.34 -1.61 3.95
CA PHE A 54 -8.25 -1.21 3.08
C PHE A 54 -7.03 -0.71 3.86
N ILE A 55 -7.24 0.14 4.88
CA ILE A 55 -6.13 0.64 5.71
C ILE A 55 -5.45 -0.50 6.47
N GLU A 56 -6.20 -1.49 6.96
CA GLU A 56 -5.64 -2.68 7.59
C GLU A 56 -4.83 -3.54 6.61
N LEU A 57 -5.34 -3.76 5.40
CA LEU A 57 -4.62 -4.42 4.30
C LEU A 57 -3.29 -3.72 4.02
N MET A 58 -3.29 -2.39 3.96
CA MET A 58 -2.09 -1.59 3.71
C MET A 58 -1.13 -1.60 4.91
N LYS A 59 -1.64 -1.62 6.15
CA LYS A 59 -0.82 -1.75 7.37
C LYS A 59 -0.08 -3.09 7.40
N ASP A 60 -0.68 -4.16 6.91
CA ASP A 60 -0.03 -5.47 6.81
C ASP A 60 1.05 -5.52 5.71
N ARG A 61 1.04 -4.58 4.75
CA ARG A 61 2.18 -4.36 3.85
C ARG A 61 3.32 -3.58 4.51
N LEU A 62 3.02 -2.73 5.51
CA LEU A 62 4.05 -2.03 6.30
C LEU A 62 4.92 -3.02 7.10
N LYS A 63 4.31 -4.09 7.62
CA LYS A 63 5.01 -5.13 8.39
C LYS A 63 5.86 -6.08 7.53
N ARG A 64 5.57 -6.19 6.23
CA ARG A 64 6.26 -7.10 5.29
C ARG A 64 7.45 -6.46 4.54
N GLY A 65 7.91 -5.28 4.98
CA GLY A 65 9.18 -4.71 4.53
C GLY A 65 9.14 -3.84 3.26
N PHE A 66 7.95 -3.40 2.81
CA PHE A 66 7.84 -2.50 1.64
C PHE A 66 7.98 -1.01 1.97
N MET A 67 7.99 -0.64 3.25
CA MET A 67 8.58 0.63 3.66
C MET A 67 10.07 0.40 3.90
N VAL A 68 10.91 1.18 3.21
CA VAL A 68 12.18 1.59 3.82
C VAL A 68 11.79 2.02 5.24
N PRO A 69 12.35 1.43 6.30
CA PRO A 69 11.99 1.84 7.65
C PRO A 69 12.07 3.35 7.69
N ALA A 70 11.08 4.00 8.28
CA ALA A 70 11.13 5.44 8.58
C ALA A 70 12.22 5.76 9.62
N SER A 71 13.37 5.09 9.53
CA SER A 71 14.67 5.53 10.01
C SER A 71 15.31 6.52 9.05
N GLU A 72 14.52 7.21 8.22
CA GLU A 72 14.93 8.53 7.79
C GLU A 72 15.02 9.31 9.09
N LYS A 73 16.23 9.39 9.65
CA LYS A 73 16.47 10.11 10.89
C LYS A 73 16.15 11.56 10.59
N THR A 74 14.92 11.94 10.87
CA THR A 74 14.40 13.27 10.64
C THR A 74 14.58 14.08 11.93
N GLY A 75 14.57 15.39 11.81
CA GLY A 75 14.79 16.30 12.93
C GLY A 75 16.21 16.23 13.52
N TRP A 76 16.31 16.45 14.83
CA TRP A 76 17.58 16.68 15.52
C TRP A 76 18.57 15.50 15.43
N GLN A 77 18.06 14.27 15.48
CA GLN A 77 18.91 13.08 15.39
C GLN A 77 19.51 12.88 13.99
N GLY A 78 18.78 13.28 12.95
CA GLY A 78 19.29 13.34 11.57
C GLY A 78 20.38 14.38 11.42
N PHE A 79 20.09 15.61 11.86
CA PHE A 79 21.03 16.73 11.80
C PHE A 79 22.35 16.42 12.51
N LYS A 80 22.29 15.89 13.74
CA LYS A 80 23.48 15.46 14.50
C LYS A 80 24.31 14.43 13.74
N GLN A 81 23.67 13.51 13.04
CA GLN A 81 24.37 12.46 12.30
C GLN A 81 25.03 13.00 11.03
N CYS A 82 24.40 13.96 10.34
CA CYS A 82 25.00 14.67 9.21
C CYS A 82 26.25 15.45 9.65
N ILE A 83 26.14 16.27 10.70
CA ILE A 83 27.29 17.04 11.23
C ILE A 83 28.41 16.10 11.65
N LYS A 84 28.10 15.02 12.37
CA LYS A 84 29.12 14.04 12.80
C LYS A 84 29.86 13.46 11.60
N ARG A 85 29.16 13.12 10.51
CA ARG A 85 29.75 12.53 9.31
C ARG A 85 30.64 13.52 8.55
N GLU A 86 30.21 14.77 8.45
CA GLU A 86 30.99 15.84 7.79
C GLU A 86 32.27 16.17 8.58
N MET A 87 32.19 16.15 9.91
CA MET A 87 33.31 16.44 10.81
C MET A 87 34.23 15.23 11.09
N SER A 88 33.96 14.06 10.49
CA SER A 88 34.84 12.88 10.59
C SER A 88 35.50 12.51 9.26
N LEU A 89 35.43 13.40 8.27
CA LEU A 89 36.40 13.56 7.18
C LEU A 89 37.46 14.59 7.58
#